data_AF-A0AAN8KCZ5-F1
#
_entry.id   AF-A0AAN8KCZ5-F1
#
_cell.length_a   1.000
_cell.length_b   1.000
_cell.length_c   1.000
_cell.angle_alpha   90.00
_cell.angle_beta   90.00
_cell.angle_gamma   90.00
#
_symmetry.space_group_name_H-M   'P 1'
#
loop_
_entity.id
_entity.type
_entity.pdbx_description
1 polymer ?
#
loop_
_entity_poly.entity_id
_entity_poly.type
_entity_poly.pdbx_seq_one_letter_code
_entity_poly.pdbx_strand_id
1 'polypeptide(L)'
;MLFLFKILSGHAPHYLSSLIERYVPRNRSLRSGDSNNVTRVKTDKHKKTKENPRTTIKRYGWRAFSVVAPFLWNELPSSVRQSPNLVTFKSGLKTFYFKKQFNL
;
A
#
# COMPACT_ATOMS: atom_id res chain seq x y z
N MET A 1 -7.98 0.89 -3.50
CA MET A 1 -7.96 0.33 -2.12
C MET A 1 -8.63 -1.04 -2.01
N LEU A 2 -9.85 -1.22 -2.53
CA LEU A 2 -10.57 -2.51 -2.45
C LEU A 2 -9.79 -3.71 -3.03
N PHE A 3 -9.13 -3.53 -4.18
CA PHE A 3 -8.29 -4.59 -4.76
C PHE A 3 -7.18 -5.03 -3.82
N LEU A 4 -6.56 -4.10 -3.09
CA LEU A 4 -5.47 -4.41 -2.17
C LEU A 4 -5.98 -5.15 -0.93
N PHE A 5 -7.15 -4.77 -0.42
CA PHE A 5 -7.85 -5.55 0.61
C PHE A 5 -8.12 -6.99 0.15
N LYS A 6 -8.62 -7.17 -1.09
CA LYS A 6 -8.87 -8.51 -1.66
C LYS A 6 -7.58 -9.32 -1.85
N ILE A 7 -6.50 -8.67 -2.30
CA ILE A 7 -5.17 -9.29 -2.45
C ILE A 7 -4.66 -9.78 -1.09
N LEU A 8 -4.71 -8.92 -0.07
CA LEU A 8 -4.29 -9.27 1.29
C LEU A 8 -5.16 -10.35 1.93
N SER A 9 -6.45 -10.38 1.58
CA SER A 9 -7.40 -11.41 2.02
C SER A 9 -7.26 -12.73 1.25
N GLY A 10 -6.40 -12.83 0.23
CA GLY A 10 -6.22 -14.05 -0.58
C GLY A 10 -7.33 -14.32 -1.61
N HIS A 11 -8.24 -13.36 -1.84
CA HIS A 11 -9.38 -13.50 -2.77
C HIS A 11 -9.13 -12.88 -4.15
N ALA A 12 -7.91 -12.41 -4.43
CA ALA A 12 -7.57 -11.80 -5.70
C ALA A 12 -6.90 -12.81 -6.65
N PRO A 13 -7.10 -12.69 -7.97
CA PRO A 13 -6.37 -13.47 -8.95
C PRO A 13 -4.84 -13.35 -8.80
N HIS A 14 -4.13 -14.42 -9.16
CA HIS A 14 -2.68 -14.51 -9.02
C HIS A 14 -1.93 -13.34 -9.67
N TYR A 15 -2.34 -12.91 -10.87
CA TYR A 15 -1.69 -11.79 -11.59
C TYR A 15 -1.74 -10.46 -10.83
N LEU A 16 -2.77 -10.23 -10.01
CA LEU A 16 -2.85 -9.04 -9.14
C LEU A 16 -2.01 -9.22 -7.89
N SER A 17 -2.07 -10.40 -7.27
CA SER A 17 -1.25 -10.71 -6.10
C SER A 17 0.25 -10.64 -6.42
N SER A 18 0.66 -11.03 -7.61
CA SER A 18 2.05 -10.98 -8.04
C SER A 18 2.57 -9.56 -8.28
N LEU A 19 1.71 -8.53 -8.33
CA LEU A 19 2.14 -7.13 -8.47
C LEU A 19 2.54 -6.49 -7.14
N ILE A 20 2.20 -7.12 -6.01
CA ILE A 20 2.31 -6.55 -4.67
C ILE A 20 3.10 -7.49 -3.77
N GLU A 21 4.06 -6.96 -3.00
CA GLU A 21 4.76 -7.71 -1.95
C GLU A 21 4.37 -7.22 -0.57
N ARG A 22 4.01 -8.18 0.30
CA ARG A 22 3.91 -7.92 1.73
C ARG A 22 5.30 -7.64 2.27
N TYR A 23 5.43 -6.55 3.01
CA TYR A 23 6.68 -6.24 3.68
C TYR A 23 6.90 -7.25 4.80
N VAL A 24 7.97 -8.05 4.68
CA VAL A 24 8.45 -8.92 5.74
C VAL A 24 9.82 -8.39 6.14
N PRO A 25 9.99 -7.83 7.35
CA PRO A 25 11.29 -7.35 7.79
C PRO A 25 12.27 -8.52 7.85
N ARG A 26 13.32 -8.46 7.03
CA ARG A 26 14.40 -9.44 7.02
C ARG A 26 15.30 -9.18 8.23
N ASN A 27 15.00 -9.82 9.36
CA ASN A 27 15.92 -10.01 10.49
C ASN A 27 16.39 -8.76 11.26
N ARG A 28 15.69 -7.61 11.20
CA ARG A 28 16.04 -6.44 12.02
C ARG A 28 14.79 -5.75 12.56
N SER A 29 14.74 -5.61 13.89
CA SER A 29 13.82 -4.70 14.59
C SER A 29 14.22 -3.25 14.25
N LEU A 30 13.70 -2.74 13.14
CA LEU A 30 13.78 -1.32 12.81
C LEU A 30 12.63 -0.61 13.54
N ARG A 31 12.86 0.60 14.05
CA ARG A 31 11.79 1.45 14.63
C ARG A 31 10.66 1.74 13.63
N SER A 32 10.91 1.60 12.32
CA SER A 32 9.92 1.67 11.24
C SER A 32 9.30 0.32 10.86
N GLY A 33 9.81 -0.81 11.37
CA GLY A 33 9.13 -2.11 11.30
C GLY A 33 7.84 -2.12 12.13
N ASP A 34 7.79 -1.27 13.15
CA ASP A 34 6.62 -1.00 14.00
C ASP A 34 5.66 0.02 13.36
N SER A 35 6.14 0.79 12.37
CA SER A 35 5.25 1.58 11.54
C SER A 35 4.45 0.61 10.68
N ASN A 36 3.12 0.63 10.82
CA ASN A 36 2.10 -0.25 10.23
C ASN A 36 2.19 -0.52 8.70
N ASN A 37 3.26 -0.19 7.99
CA ASN A 37 3.44 -0.35 6.55
C ASN A 37 3.53 -1.84 6.14
N VAL A 38 2.37 -2.42 5.82
CA VAL A 38 2.20 -3.84 5.47
C VAL A 38 2.67 -4.15 4.04
N THR A 39 2.77 -3.15 3.16
CA THR A 39 2.89 -3.40 1.71
C THR A 39 3.96 -2.55 1.06
N ARG A 40 4.79 -3.14 0.18
CA ARG A 40 5.78 -2.44 -0.66
C ARG A 40 5.56 -2.74 -2.13
N VAL A 41 6.03 -1.81 -2.96
CA VAL A 41 6.09 -1.96 -4.42
C VAL A 41 7.12 -3.03 -4.75
N LYS A 42 6.79 -3.99 -5.62
CA LYS A 42 7.79 -4.78 -6.35
C LYS A 42 8.52 -3.82 -7.29
N THR A 43 9.56 -3.17 -6.80
CA THR A 43 10.53 -2.55 -7.69
C THR A 43 11.35 -3.68 -8.29
N ASP A 44 11.60 -3.64 -9.60
CA ASP A 44 12.55 -4.55 -10.22
C ASP A 44 13.81 -4.63 -9.33
N LYS A 45 14.20 -5.83 -8.90
CA LYS A 45 15.31 -6.04 -7.96
C LYS A 45 16.62 -5.41 -8.46
N HIS A 46 16.70 -5.09 -9.75
CA HIS A 46 17.81 -4.42 -10.43
C HIS A 46 17.82 -2.90 -10.25
N LYS A 47 16.74 -2.27 -9.78
CA LYS A 47 16.68 -0.82 -9.51
C LYS A 47 16.85 -0.52 -8.03
N LYS A 48 17.95 -0.98 -7.45
CA LYS A 48 18.51 -0.39 -6.22
C LYS A 48 19.07 0.97 -6.59
N THR A 49 18.24 2.00 -6.62
CA THR A 49 18.74 3.38 -6.59
C THR A 49 18.40 3.93 -5.21
N LYS A 50 19.28 3.60 -4.24
CA LYS A 50 19.70 4.62 -3.28
C LYS A 50 20.17 5.80 -4.12
N GLU A 51 19.77 7.01 -3.76
CA GLU A 51 20.03 8.27 -4.45
C GLU A 51 18.88 8.72 -5.36
N ASN A 52 18.18 9.73 -4.86
CA ASN A 52 17.15 10.53 -5.50
C ASN A 52 17.24 10.57 -7.04
N PRO A 53 16.35 9.90 -7.80
CA PRO A 53 16.34 10.05 -9.24
C PRO A 53 15.60 11.35 -9.59
N ARG A 54 16.32 12.47 -9.47
CA ARG A 54 16.03 13.64 -10.29
C ARG A 54 16.37 13.24 -11.72
N THR A 55 15.37 12.75 -12.46
CA THR A 55 14.88 13.34 -13.73
C THR A 55 14.10 12.33 -14.60
N THR A 56 12.95 12.81 -15.11
CA THR A 56 12.26 12.47 -16.37
C THR A 56 11.40 11.19 -16.55
N ILE A 57 11.17 10.35 -15.53
CA ILE A 57 10.09 9.30 -15.57
C ILE A 57 9.04 9.50 -14.46
N LYS A 58 8.92 10.73 -13.95
CA LYS A 58 8.10 11.05 -12.77
C LYS A 58 6.58 10.93 -12.98
N ARG A 59 6.05 10.57 -14.16
CA ARG A 59 4.61 10.64 -14.44
C ARG A 59 3.93 9.31 -14.77
N TYR A 60 4.53 8.44 -15.58
CA TYR A 60 3.85 7.21 -16.03
C TYR A 60 3.84 6.10 -14.97
N GLY A 61 4.99 5.74 -14.40
CA GLY A 61 5.09 4.65 -13.42
C GLY A 61 4.42 4.96 -12.08
N TRP A 62 4.29 6.25 -11.73
CA TRP A 62 3.65 6.66 -10.47
C TRP A 62 2.19 6.29 -10.38
N ARG A 63 1.48 6.20 -11.51
CA ARG A 63 0.06 5.80 -11.56
C ARG A 63 -0.13 4.28 -11.65
N ALA A 64 0.95 3.50 -11.80
CA ALA A 64 0.87 2.06 -11.87
C ALA A 64 0.27 1.50 -10.58
N PHE A 65 -0.58 0.48 -10.71
CA PHE A 65 -1.25 -0.15 -9.57
C PHE A 65 -0.25 -0.66 -8.52
N SER A 66 0.86 -1.27 -8.97
CA SER A 66 1.94 -1.75 -8.11
C SER A 66 2.59 -0.65 -7.28
N VAL A 67 2.49 0.62 -7.69
CA VAL A 67 3.06 1.79 -7.00
C VAL A 67 2.02 2.53 -6.16
N VAL A 68 0.92 2.98 -6.79
CA VAL A 68 -0.12 3.77 -6.11
C VAL A 68 -0.81 2.97 -5.02
N ALA A 69 -1.10 1.69 -5.27
CA ALA A 69 -1.92 0.93 -4.36
C ALA A 69 -1.21 0.70 -3.01
N PRO A 70 0.07 0.26 -2.94
CA PRO A 70 0.80 0.21 -1.68
C PRO A 70 0.95 1.59 -1.01
N PHE A 71 1.19 2.65 -1.80
CA PHE A 71 1.32 4.01 -1.28
C PHE A 71 0.05 4.47 -0.54
N LEU A 72 -1.08 4.45 -1.23
CA LEU A 72 -2.37 4.85 -0.65
C LEU A 72 -2.82 3.92 0.48
N TRP A 73 -2.47 2.63 0.43
CA TRP A 73 -2.78 1.70 1.52
C TRP A 73 -2.03 2.05 2.80
N ASN A 74 -0.76 2.39 2.69
CA ASN A 74 0.07 2.74 3.83
C ASN A 74 -0.34 4.08 4.47
N GLU A 75 -0.96 4.97 3.68
CA GLU A 75 -1.55 6.23 4.17
C GLU A 75 -2.81 6.02 5.03
N LEU A 76 -3.46 4.85 4.94
CA LEU A 76 -4.64 4.56 5.74
C LEU A 76 -4.29 4.37 7.23
N PRO A 77 -5.17 4.77 8.16
CA PRO A 77 -5.01 4.48 9.57
C PRO A 77 -5.10 2.96 9.82
N SER A 78 -4.49 2.50 10.91
CA SER A 78 -4.48 1.09 11.31
C SER A 78 -5.90 0.54 11.50
N SER A 79 -6.79 1.33 12.09
CA SER A 79 -8.20 0.98 12.31
C SER A 79 -8.92 0.58 11.02
N VAL A 80 -8.66 1.28 9.91
CA VAL A 80 -9.24 0.95 8.61
C VAL A 80 -8.56 -0.28 8.01
N ARG A 81 -7.23 -0.39 8.09
CA ARG A 81 -6.48 -1.53 7.52
C ARG A 81 -6.76 -2.86 8.21
N GLN A 82 -7.01 -2.85 9.50
CA GLN A 82 -7.30 -4.03 10.31
C GLN A 82 -8.80 -4.36 10.36
N SER A 83 -9.59 -3.80 9.45
CA SER A 83 -11.03 -4.11 9.35
C SER A 83 -11.24 -5.61 9.10
N PRO A 84 -12.15 -6.27 9.84
CA PRO A 84 -12.34 -7.73 9.78
C PRO A 84 -13.01 -8.21 8.49
N ASN A 85 -13.76 -7.33 7.82
CA ASN A 85 -14.48 -7.69 6.61
C ASN A 85 -14.59 -6.50 5.64
N LEU A 86 -15.05 -6.80 4.43
CA LEU A 86 -15.11 -5.85 3.33
C LEU A 86 -16.13 -4.72 3.55
N VAL A 87 -17.18 -4.98 4.33
CA VAL A 87 -18.23 -4.00 4.63
C VAL A 87 -17.69 -2.94 5.59
N THR A 88 -17.10 -3.36 6.70
CA THR A 88 -16.48 -2.45 7.68
C THR A 88 -15.31 -1.68 7.07
N PHE A 89 -14.49 -2.35 6.24
CA PHE A 89 -13.43 -1.70 5.48
C PHE A 89 -13.96 -0.57 4.58
N LYS A 90 -15.00 -0.83 3.78
CA LYS A 90 -15.59 0.21 2.90
C LYS A 90 -16.12 1.40 3.69
N SER A 91 -16.82 1.13 4.79
CA SER A 91 -17.36 2.17 5.66
C SER A 91 -16.24 3.03 6.25
N GLY A 92 -15.25 2.40 6.89
CA GLY A 92 -14.10 3.10 7.48
C GLY A 92 -13.27 3.87 6.45
N LEU A 93 -13.09 3.31 5.25
CA LEU A 93 -12.40 3.98 4.16
C LEU A 93 -13.13 5.25 3.73
N LYS A 94 -14.46 5.18 3.55
CA LYS A 94 -15.28 6.35 3.21
C LYS A 94 -15.14 7.41 4.29
N THR A 95 -15.34 7.04 5.56
CA THR A 95 -15.21 7.97 6.70
C THR A 95 -13.83 8.63 6.74
N PHE A 96 -12.75 7.87 6.57
CA PHE A 96 -11.39 8.41 6.57
C PHE A 96 -11.18 9.47 5.49
N TYR A 97 -11.54 9.20 4.24
CA TYR A 97 -11.35 10.15 3.16
C TYR A 97 -12.28 11.37 3.26
N PHE A 98 -13.50 11.20 3.75
CA PHE A 98 -14.39 12.34 4.05
C PHE A 98 -13.76 13.25 5.11
N LYS A 99 -13.32 12.70 6.25
CA LYS A 99 -12.64 13.48 7.30
C LYS A 99 -11.41 14.19 6.77
N LYS A 100 -10.57 13.48 6.00
CA LYS A 100 -9.35 14.04 5.41
C LYS A 100 -9.62 15.18 4.43
N GLN A 101 -10.68 15.10 3.63
CA GLN A 101 -10.98 16.12 2.62
C GLN A 101 -11.69 17.34 3.22
N PHE A 102 -12.51 17.14 4.23
CA PHE A 102 -13.37 18.19 4.81
C PHE A 102 -12.88 18.67 6.20
N ASN A 103 -11.71 18.22 6.67
CA ASN A 103 -11.10 18.56 7.96
C ASN A 103 -12.07 18.43 9.16
N LEU A 104 -12.86 17.34 9.17
CA LEU A 104 -13.78 16.97 10.25
C LEU A 104 -13.12 16.10 11.32
#